data_AF-A0A1U8PWJ4-F1
#
_entry.id   AF-A0A1U8PWJ4-F1
#
_cell.length_a   1.000
_cell.length_b   1.000
_cell.length_c   1.000
_cell.angle_alpha   90.00
_cell.angle_beta   90.00
_cell.angle_gamma   90.00
#
_symmetry.space_group_name_H-M   'P 1'
#
loop_
_entity.id
_entity.type
_entity.pdbx_description
1 polymer ?
#
loop_
_entity_poly.entity_id
_entity_poly.type
_entity_poly.pdbx_seq_one_letter_code
_entity_poly.pdbx_strand_id
1 'polypeptide(L)'
;MLGAGFVAKKACELGLQVKPWIKTSLAPGSGVVTKYLLQSGLQEYLNKQGFHIVGYGYTTCIGNSGDLGESVASAISENGTIIKFNLDNISS
;
A
#
# COMPACT_ATOMS: atom_id res chain seq x y z
N MET A 1 -4.57 10.82 -7.06
CA MET A 1 -3.20 10.37 -6.77
C MET A 1 -2.24 11.52 -6.46
N LEU A 2 -2.29 12.66 -7.17
CA LEU A 2 -1.46 13.82 -6.84
C LEU A 2 -1.57 14.27 -5.38
N GLY A 3 -2.79 14.30 -4.81
CA GLY A 3 -2.99 14.61 -3.39
C GLY A 3 -2.23 13.68 -2.44
N ALA A 4 -2.23 12.37 -2.70
CA ALA A 4 -1.45 11.41 -1.92
C ALA A 4 0.07 11.64 -2.07
N GLY A 5 0.52 12.03 -3.26
CA GLY A 5 1.90 12.45 -3.49
C GLY A 5 2.30 13.67 -2.66
N PHE A 6 1.43 14.69 -2.57
CA PHE A 6 1.69 15.85 -1.72
C PHE A 6 1.72 15.51 -0.23
N VAL A 7 0.84 14.61 0.23
CA VAL A 7 0.87 14.11 1.61
C VAL A 7 2.18 13.36 1.88
N ALA A 8 2.61 12.47 0.97
CA ALA A 8 3.88 11.75 1.10
C ALA A 8 5.08 12.71 1.12
N LYS A 9 5.06 13.75 0.29
CA LYS A 9 6.06 14.82 0.30
C LYS A 9 6.11 15.51 1.66
N LYS A 10 4.96 15.93 2.18
CA LYS A 10 4.91 16.61 3.48
C LYS A 10 5.33 15.70 4.63
N ALA A 11 4.98 14.42 4.60
CA ALA A 11 5.43 13.43 5.56
C ALA A 11 6.96 13.30 5.55
N CYS A 12 7.59 13.23 4.38
CA CYS A 12 9.05 13.20 4.26
C CYS A 12 9.70 14.48 4.81
N GLU A 13 9.16 15.65 4.48
CA GLU A 13 9.64 16.96 4.99
C GLU A 13 9.56 17.06 6.53
N LEU A 14 8.59 16.37 7.14
CA LEU A 14 8.42 16.29 8.59
C LEU A 14 9.21 15.15 9.23
N GLY A 15 10.00 14.38 8.46
CA GLY A 15 10.75 13.24 8.97
C GLY A 15 9.90 12.02 9.33
N LEU A 16 8.64 11.98 8.92
CA LEU A 16 7.73 10.86 9.17
C LEU A 16 8.01 9.72 8.18
N GLN A 17 7.94 8.49 8.69
CA GLN A 17 8.10 7.27 7.90
C GLN A 17 7.05 6.23 8.26
N VAL A 18 6.62 5.47 7.25
CA VAL A 18 5.79 4.28 7.46
C VAL A 18 6.58 3.24 8.24
N LYS A 19 5.91 2.60 9.21
CA LYS A 19 6.51 1.54 10.02
C LYS A 19 6.88 0.33 9.14
N PRO A 20 8.05 -0.30 9.37
CA PRO A 20 8.62 -1.29 8.44
C PRO A 20 7.80 -2.59 8.29
N TRP A 21 6.92 -2.90 9.25
CA TRP A 21 6.04 -4.07 9.20
C TRP A 21 4.75 -3.85 8.41
N ILE A 22 4.49 -2.63 7.92
CA ILE A 22 3.31 -2.32 7.11
C ILE A 22 3.58 -2.69 5.66
N LYS A 23 2.73 -3.55 5.09
CA LYS A 23 2.79 -3.91 3.67
C LYS A 23 2.15 -2.81 2.83
N THR A 24 2.96 -1.92 2.28
CA THR A 24 2.53 -0.85 1.39
C THR A 24 2.50 -1.31 -0.07
N SER A 25 1.54 -0.81 -0.84
CA SER A 25 1.44 -1.07 -2.27
C SER A 25 0.81 0.11 -3.01
N LEU A 26 1.25 0.36 -4.24
CA LEU A 26 0.61 1.29 -5.15
C LEU A 26 0.30 0.56 -6.46
N ALA A 27 -0.98 0.39 -6.78
CA ALA A 27 -1.43 -0.25 -8.00
C ALA A 27 -2.35 0.69 -8.79
N PRO A 28 -1.78 1.53 -9.69
CA PRO A 28 -2.59 2.41 -10.50
C PRO A 28 -3.46 1.64 -11.50
N GLY A 29 -4.67 2.12 -11.79
CA GLY A 29 -5.52 1.52 -12.83
C GLY A 29 -5.00 1.73 -14.25
N SER A 30 -4.09 2.69 -14.47
CA SER A 30 -3.54 3.03 -15.78
C SER A 30 -2.13 3.62 -15.67
N GLY A 31 -1.31 3.41 -16.70
CA GLY A 31 0.02 4.01 -16.85
C GLY A 31 0.01 5.54 -16.92
N VAL A 32 -1.13 6.17 -17.26
CA VAL A 32 -1.28 7.64 -17.23
C VAL A 32 -1.01 8.19 -15.83
N VAL A 33 -1.39 7.44 -14.79
CA VAL A 33 -1.15 7.82 -13.39
C VAL A 33 0.33 7.91 -13.09
N THR A 34 1.08 6.87 -13.46
CA THR A 34 2.54 6.84 -13.30
C THR A 34 3.19 8.00 -14.04
N LYS A 35 2.73 8.30 -15.26
CA LYS A 35 3.29 9.40 -16.05
C LYS A 35 3.19 10.74 -15.34
N TYR A 36 2.01 11.14 -14.82
CA TYR A 36 1.90 12.42 -14.12
C TYR A 36 2.58 12.42 -12.74
N LEU A 37 2.69 11.27 -12.06
CA LEU A 37 3.42 11.16 -10.79
C LEU A 37 4.94 11.30 -10.98
N LEU A 38 5.47 10.75 -12.07
CA LEU A 38 6.88 10.93 -12.45
C LEU A 38 7.14 12.38 -12.90
N GLN A 39 6.29 12.94 -13.76
CA GLN A 39 6.43 14.32 -14.24
C GLN A 39 6.36 15.36 -13.11
N SER A 40 5.56 15.11 -12.08
CA SER A 40 5.47 15.99 -10.90
C SER A 40 6.57 15.75 -9.86
N GLY A 41 7.41 14.72 -10.03
CA GLY A 41 8.41 14.30 -9.04
C GLY A 41 7.82 13.67 -7.77
N LEU A 42 6.50 13.49 -7.70
CA LEU A 42 5.82 13.00 -6.49
C LEU A 42 6.01 11.49 -6.28
N GLN A 43 6.33 10.73 -7.34
CA GLN A 43 6.60 9.30 -7.24
C GLN A 43 7.76 9.00 -6.28
N GLU A 44 8.78 9.85 -6.22
CA GLU A 44 9.92 9.65 -5.32
C GLU A 44 9.50 9.65 -3.85
N TYR A 45 8.61 10.57 -3.47
CA TYR A 45 8.12 10.66 -2.09
C TYR A 45 7.21 9.51 -1.73
N LEU A 46 6.39 9.03 -2.68
CA LEU A 46 5.60 7.81 -2.50
C LEU A 46 6.52 6.59 -2.29
N ASN A 47 7.58 6.46 -3.08
CA ASN A 47 8.57 5.40 -2.92
C ASN A 47 9.28 5.47 -1.56
N LYS A 48 9.65 6.66 -1.07
CA LYS A 48 10.27 6.84 0.26
C LYS A 48 9.36 6.37 1.40
N GLN A 49 8.04 6.41 1.20
CA GLN A 49 7.05 5.91 2.15
C GLN A 49 6.66 4.44 1.88
N GLY A 50 7.37 3.74 0.98
CA GLY A 50 7.15 2.34 0.64
C GLY A 50 6.08 2.08 -0.43
N PHE A 51 5.42 3.12 -0.97
CA PHE A 51 4.37 3.01 -1.98
C PHE A 51 4.96 2.88 -3.40
N HIS A 52 5.72 1.82 -3.61
CA HIS A 52 6.24 1.46 -4.93
C HIS A 52 5.11 0.95 -5.84
N ILE A 53 5.26 1.20 -7.14
CA ILE A 53 4.34 0.65 -8.13
C ILE A 53 4.57 -0.86 -8.21
N VAL A 54 3.57 -1.63 -7.78
CA VAL A 54 3.62 -3.10 -7.79
C VAL A 54 2.96 -3.72 -9.01
N GLY A 55 2.20 -2.93 -9.77
CA GLY A 55 1.50 -3.38 -10.98
C GLY A 55 0.39 -2.41 -11.38
N TYR A 56 -0.30 -2.74 -12.47
CA TYR A 56 -1.45 -2.00 -12.95
C TYR A 56 -2.70 -2.87 -12.95
N GLY A 57 -3.77 -2.40 -12.31
CA GLY A 57 -5.04 -3.13 -12.21
C GLY A 57 -5.54 -3.29 -10.77
N TYR A 58 -6.50 -4.20 -10.58
CA TYR A 58 -7.27 -4.28 -9.33
C TYR A 58 -6.46 -4.77 -8.12
N THR A 59 -5.48 -5.68 -8.31
CA THR A 59 -4.55 -6.17 -7.25
C THR A 59 -5.24 -6.44 -5.90
N THR A 60 -4.89 -5.69 -4.85
CA THR A 60 -5.45 -5.78 -3.50
C THR A 60 -6.96 -5.56 -3.44
N CYS A 61 -7.53 -4.77 -4.37
CA CYS A 61 -8.97 -4.52 -4.43
C CYS A 61 -9.79 -5.80 -4.64
N ILE A 62 -9.24 -6.80 -5.33
CA ILE A 62 -9.87 -8.11 -5.55
C ILE A 62 -9.26 -9.23 -4.67
N GLY A 63 -8.55 -8.86 -3.61
CA GLY A 63 -7.92 -9.81 -2.69
C GLY A 63 -6.55 -10.34 -3.13
N ASN A 64 -6.00 -9.90 -4.27
CA ASN A 64 -4.63 -10.23 -4.66
C ASN A 64 -3.61 -9.29 -3.97
N SER A 65 -3.57 -9.36 -2.64
CA SER A 65 -2.65 -8.59 -1.79
C SER A 65 -1.35 -9.33 -1.49
N GLY A 66 -1.34 -10.66 -1.64
CA GLY A 66 -0.25 -11.55 -1.21
C GLY A 66 -0.07 -11.59 0.31
N ASP A 67 0.84 -12.44 0.78
CA ASP A 67 0.97 -12.75 2.21
C ASP A 67 1.59 -11.62 3.04
N LEU A 68 1.25 -11.58 4.32
CA LEU A 68 1.91 -10.73 5.30
C LEU A 68 3.26 -11.36 5.71
N GLY A 69 4.19 -10.53 6.20
CA GLY A 69 5.44 -11.04 6.75
C GLY A 69 5.16 -11.98 7.93
N GLU A 70 5.91 -13.08 8.00
CA GLU A 70 5.72 -14.16 8.97
C GLU A 70 5.64 -13.66 10.41
N SER A 71 6.55 -12.76 10.81
CA SER A 71 6.54 -12.17 12.16
C SER A 71 5.23 -11.43 12.48
N VAL A 72 4.63 -10.76 11.51
CA VAL A 72 3.34 -10.07 11.67
C VAL A 72 2.21 -11.09 11.72
N ALA A 73 2.22 -12.08 10.84
CA ALA A 73 1.20 -13.14 10.80
C ALA A 73 1.17 -13.97 12.11
N SER A 74 2.34 -14.32 12.65
CA SER A 74 2.44 -15.04 13.93
C SER A 74 1.95 -14.19 15.10
N ALA A 75 2.39 -12.92 15.18
CA ALA A 75 1.94 -12.01 16.25
C ALA A 75 0.42 -11.79 16.24
N ILE A 76 -0.20 -11.77 15.06
CA ILE A 76 -1.65 -11.70 14.89
C ILE A 76 -2.33 -12.96 15.43
N SER A 77 -1.79 -14.13 15.07
CA SER A 77 -2.35 -15.44 15.43
C SER A 77 -2.28 -15.70 16.94
N GLU A 78 -1.20 -15.24 17.59
CA GLU A 78 -0.95 -15.44 19.02
C GLU A 78 -1.80 -14.51 19.91
N ASN A 79 -2.02 -13.26 19.50
CA ASN A 79 -2.59 -12.23 20.37
C ASN A 79 -4.09 -11.97 20.16
N GLY A 80 -4.76 -12.70 19.26
CA GLY A 80 -6.22 -12.61 19.07
C GLY A 80 -6.72 -11.18 18.82
N THR A 81 -5.92 -10.34 18.15
CA THR A 81 -6.33 -8.97 17.82
C THR A 81 -7.32 -9.07 16.67
N ILE A 82 -8.50 -8.44 16.74
CA ILE A 82 -9.49 -8.52 15.65
C ILE A 82 -8.85 -8.02 14.35
N ILE A 83 -8.77 -8.92 13.37
CA ILE A 83 -8.50 -8.60 11.97
C ILE A 83 -9.47 -9.43 11.13
N LYS A 84 -10.39 -8.76 10.43
CA LYS A 84 -11.44 -9.41 9.64
C LYS A 84 -11.61 -8.70 8.29
N PHE A 85 -11.31 -9.42 7.21
CA PHE A 85 -12.16 -9.43 6.01
C PHE A 85 -12.87 -10.79 6.03
N ASN A 86 -14.17 -10.81 6.35
CA ASN A 86 -14.94 -12.05 6.26
C ASN A 86 -15.28 -12.31 4.80
N LEU A 87 -14.85 -13.45 4.27
CA LEU A 87 -15.29 -13.96 2.97
C LEU A 87 -16.16 -15.23 3.11
N ASP A 88 -16.78 -15.44 4.27
CA ASP A 88 -17.77 -16.53 4.49
C ASP A 88 -19.03 -16.42 3.60
N ASN A 89 -19.04 -15.56 2.56
CA ASN A 89 -20.15 -15.36 1.63
C ASN A 89 -19.73 -15.35 0.13
N ILE A 90 -18.57 -15.89 -0.25
CA ILE A 90 -18.22 -16.13 -1.67
C ILE A 90 -18.09 -17.62 -2.00
N SER A 91 -19.01 -18.42 -1.48
CA SER A 91 -19.39 -19.70 -2.08
C SER A 91 -20.82 -20.06 -1.69
N SER A 92 -21.79 -19.60 -2.47
CA SER A 92 -23.00 -20.35 -2.77
C SER A 92 -23.10 -20.49 -4.28
#